data_AF-A0A257W2C0-F1
#
_entry.id   AF-A0A257W2C0-F1
#
_cell.length_a   1.000
_cell.length_b   1.000
_cell.length_c   1.000
_cell.angle_alpha   90.00
_cell.angle_beta   90.00
_cell.angle_gamma   90.00
#
_symmetry.space_group_name_H-M   'P 1'
#
loop_
_entity.id
_entity.type
_entity.pdbx_description
1 polymer ?
#
loop_
_entity_poly.entity_id
_entity_poly.type
_entity_poly.pdbx_seq_one_letter_code
_entity_poly.pdbx_strand_id
1 'polypeptide(L)'
;MKRAALSISLALTVASPAFATEAPAPSTVKANQKEDTGDSARIICRTVDVIGSRLSTKKVCATAAEWAGMKAEQRQGTEKMQQHRWTNGG
;
A
#
# COMPACT_ATOMS: atom_id res chain seq x y z
N MET A 1 -25.67 -53.67 31.88
CA MET A 1 -25.91 -53.35 30.46
C MET A 1 -24.66 -52.71 29.89
N LYS A 2 -24.13 -53.31 28.82
CA LYS A 2 -22.78 -53.09 28.27
C LYS A 2 -22.67 -51.72 27.59
N ARG A 3 -21.79 -50.83 28.07
CA ARG A 3 -21.34 -49.66 27.31
C ARG A 3 -20.06 -50.07 26.59
N ALA A 4 -20.20 -50.39 25.30
CA ALA A 4 -19.07 -50.69 24.44
C ALA A 4 -18.20 -49.44 24.31
N ALA A 5 -16.96 -49.52 24.79
CA ALA A 5 -15.92 -48.55 24.52
C ALA A 5 -15.52 -48.73 23.04
N LEU A 6 -15.94 -47.79 22.19
CA LEU A 6 -15.45 -47.71 20.83
C LEU A 6 -14.32 -46.67 20.81
N SER A 7 -13.10 -47.17 21.06
CA SER A 7 -11.86 -46.42 20.89
C SER A 7 -11.64 -46.13 19.41
N ILE A 8 -12.04 -44.93 18.97
CA ILE A 8 -11.70 -44.39 17.65
C ILE A 8 -10.30 -43.80 17.78
N SER A 9 -9.29 -44.61 17.46
CA SER A 9 -7.92 -44.14 17.22
C SER A 9 -7.92 -43.29 15.96
N LEU A 10 -8.07 -41.97 16.13
CA LEU A 10 -7.91 -41.00 15.05
C LEU A 10 -6.42 -40.88 14.73
N ALA A 11 -5.99 -41.60 13.69
CA ALA A 11 -4.65 -41.50 13.14
C ALA A 11 -4.39 -40.06 12.67
N LEU A 12 -3.51 -39.35 13.37
CA LEU A 12 -2.97 -38.06 12.92
C LEU A 12 -2.05 -38.32 11.72
N THR A 13 -2.58 -38.17 10.51
CA THR A 13 -1.78 -37.97 9.31
C THR A 13 -1.33 -36.51 9.28
N VAL A 14 -0.11 -36.24 9.75
CA VAL A 14 0.55 -34.95 9.54
C VAL A 14 0.89 -34.81 8.05
N ALA A 15 0.02 -34.12 7.30
CA ALA A 15 0.33 -33.65 5.97
C ALA A 15 1.38 -32.54 6.08
N SER A 16 2.62 -32.83 5.65
CA SER A 16 3.69 -31.84 5.56
C SER A 16 3.31 -30.75 4.55
N PRO A 17 3.24 -29.46 4.94
CA PRO A 17 3.16 -28.38 3.96
C PRO A 17 4.50 -28.29 3.24
N ALA A 18 4.50 -28.60 1.95
CA ALA A 18 5.60 -28.27 1.06
C ALA A 18 5.62 -26.74 0.90
N PHE A 19 6.43 -26.04 1.69
CA PHE A 19 6.76 -24.65 1.42
C PHE A 19 7.59 -24.61 0.14
N ALA A 20 6.98 -24.15 -0.95
CA ALA A 20 7.73 -23.70 -2.10
C ALA A 20 8.55 -22.47 -1.66
N THR A 21 9.85 -22.67 -1.45
CA THR A 21 10.81 -21.56 -1.42
C THR A 21 10.82 -20.97 -2.82
N GLU A 22 9.99 -19.96 -3.04
CA GLU A 22 10.21 -19.04 -4.14
C GLU A 22 11.53 -18.34 -3.85
N ALA A 23 12.51 -18.57 -4.72
CA ALA A 23 13.79 -17.87 -4.67
C ALA A 23 13.49 -16.37 -4.57
N PRO A 24 14.13 -15.62 -3.65
CA PRO A 24 13.91 -14.18 -3.58
C PRO A 24 14.37 -13.59 -4.92
N ALA A 25 13.41 -13.21 -5.76
CA ALA A 25 13.68 -12.36 -6.90
C ALA A 25 14.35 -11.09 -6.34
N PRO A 26 15.49 -10.63 -6.91
CA PRO A 26 16.11 -9.41 -6.47
C PRO A 26 15.12 -8.27 -6.69
N SER A 27 14.48 -7.84 -5.60
CA SER A 27 13.61 -6.67 -5.58
C SER A 27 14.52 -5.44 -5.65
N THR A 28 15.06 -5.17 -6.84
CA THR A 28 15.73 -3.91 -7.16
C THR A 28 14.68 -2.85 -7.46
N VAL A 29 13.85 -2.53 -6.47
CA VAL A 29 13.26 -1.19 -6.39
C VAL A 29 14.16 -0.38 -5.47
N LYS A 30 15.31 0.03 -6.02
CA LYS A 30 15.96 1.25 -5.52
C LYS A 30 15.02 2.40 -5.85
N ALA A 31 14.05 2.64 -4.98
CA ALA A 31 13.45 3.95 -4.88
C ALA A 31 14.61 4.89 -4.55
N ASN A 32 15.11 5.60 -5.56
CA ASN A 32 15.94 6.77 -5.38
C ASN A 32 15.08 7.82 -4.67
N GLN A 33 14.85 7.62 -3.37
CA GLN A 33 14.59 8.72 -2.45
C GLN A 33 15.94 9.38 -2.22
N LYS A 34 16.41 10.10 -3.25
CA LYS A 34 17.32 11.20 -2.99
C LYS A 34 16.42 12.25 -2.35
N GLU A 35 16.45 12.31 -1.02
CA GLU A 35 15.92 13.42 -0.24
C GLU A 35 16.65 14.68 -0.71
N ASP A 36 16.10 15.29 -1.75
CA ASP A 36 16.62 16.49 -2.38
C ASP A 36 16.16 17.68 -1.53
N THR A 37 16.87 17.88 -0.41
CA THR A 37 16.67 19.00 0.52
C THR A 37 17.21 20.33 -0.07
N GLY A 38 17.54 20.39 -1.36
CA GLY A 38 18.20 21.56 -1.96
C GLY A 38 17.49 22.19 -3.14
N ASP A 39 17.10 21.41 -4.15
CA ASP A 39 16.72 21.99 -5.45
C ASP A 39 15.21 22.15 -5.62
N SER A 40 14.65 23.18 -5.00
CA SER A 40 13.23 23.56 -5.16
C SER A 40 12.82 23.82 -6.62
N ALA A 41 13.77 24.21 -7.48
CA ALA A 41 13.56 24.45 -8.91
C ALA A 41 13.68 23.20 -9.79
N ARG A 42 14.06 22.04 -9.24
CA ARG A 42 14.23 20.81 -10.00
C ARG A 42 12.91 20.34 -10.60
N ILE A 43 12.86 20.15 -11.92
CA ILE A 43 11.70 19.55 -12.60
C ILE A 43 11.67 18.04 -12.32
N ILE A 44 10.54 17.56 -11.82
CA ILE A 44 10.26 16.17 -11.51
C ILE A 44 9.02 15.74 -12.30
N CYS A 45 9.20 14.76 -13.19
CA CYS A 45 8.11 14.14 -13.93
C CYS A 45 7.62 12.88 -13.21
N ARG A 46 6.32 12.81 -12.92
CA ARG A 46 5.65 11.66 -12.30
C ARG A 46 4.51 11.17 -13.18
N THR A 47 4.28 9.86 -13.19
CA THR A 47 3.06 9.28 -13.76
C THR A 47 1.96 9.37 -12.71
N VAL A 48 0.82 9.93 -13.09
CA VAL A 48 -0.35 10.13 -12.21
C VAL A 48 -1.54 9.43 -12.84
N ASP A 49 -2.25 8.66 -12.02
CA ASP A 49 -3.46 7.96 -12.43
C ASP A 49 -4.63 8.95 -12.56
N VAL A 50 -5.46 8.76 -13.57
CA VAL A 50 -6.66 9.57 -13.76
C VAL A 50 -7.78 8.99 -12.90
N ILE A 51 -8.29 9.76 -11.94
CA ILE A 51 -9.40 9.34 -11.08
C ILE A 51 -10.61 8.96 -11.96
N GLY A 52 -11.16 7.77 -11.72
CA GLY A 52 -12.28 7.23 -12.49
C GLY A 52 -11.87 6.40 -13.71
N SER A 53 -10.57 6.29 -14.03
CA SER A 53 -10.06 5.38 -15.05
C SER A 53 -9.10 4.37 -14.43
N ARG A 54 -9.26 3.08 -14.77
CA ARG A 54 -8.38 2.00 -14.28
C ARG A 54 -7.13 1.80 -15.13
N LEU A 55 -7.08 2.38 -16.33
CA LEU A 55 -6.02 2.19 -17.31
C LEU A 55 -5.37 3.50 -17.77
N SER A 56 -6.06 4.63 -17.58
CA SER A 56 -5.52 5.92 -18.02
C SER A 56 -4.55 6.47 -17.00
N THR A 57 -3.32 6.66 -17.45
CA THR A 57 -2.27 7.35 -16.71
C THR A 57 -1.75 8.51 -17.54
N LYS A 58 -1.35 9.59 -16.88
CA LYS A 58 -0.73 10.75 -17.54
C LYS A 58 0.60 11.08 -16.89
N LYS A 59 1.56 11.55 -17.68
CA LYS A 59 2.80 12.11 -17.13
C LYS A 59 2.61 13.58 -16.82
N VAL A 60 2.96 13.98 -15.61
CA VAL A 60 2.93 15.37 -15.15
C VAL A 60 4.33 15.73 -14.71
N CYS A 61 4.89 16.78 -15.29
CA CYS A 61 6.17 17.35 -14.91
C CYS A 61 5.93 18.66 -14.18
N ALA A 62 6.46 18.78 -12.97
CA ALA A 62 6.38 19.99 -12.16
C ALA A 62 7.65 20.12 -11.32
N THR A 63 7.94 21.32 -10.83
CA THR A 63 9.08 21.57 -9.95
C THR A 63 8.90 20.89 -8.59
N ALA A 64 10.00 20.68 -7.86
CA ALA A 64 9.95 20.13 -6.52
C ALA A 64 9.11 21.01 -5.58
N ALA A 65 9.20 22.34 -5.71
CA ALA A 65 8.38 23.30 -4.98
C ALA A 65 6.87 23.15 -5.29
N GLU A 66 6.51 23.03 -6.56
CA GLU A 66 5.11 22.83 -6.96
C GLU A 66 4.56 21.50 -6.44
N TRP A 67 5.34 20.42 -6.51
CA TRP A 67 4.95 19.13 -5.94
C TRP A 67 4.75 19.20 -4.42
N ALA A 68 5.54 20.00 -3.71
CA ALA A 68 5.37 20.22 -2.28
C ALA A 68 4.08 20.99 -1.97
N GLY A 69 3.80 22.05 -2.74
CA GLY A 69 2.55 22.82 -2.63
C GLY A 69 1.31 21.96 -2.87
N MET A 70 1.29 21.21 -3.97
CA MET A 70 0.19 20.29 -4.29
C MET A 70 -0.06 19.26 -3.17
N LYS A 71 1.01 18.72 -2.56
CA LYS A 71 0.89 17.76 -1.45
C LYS A 71 0.30 18.42 -0.21
N ALA A 72 0.72 19.65 0.11
CA ALA A 72 0.22 20.40 1.25
C ALA A 72 -1.29 20.70 1.08
N GLU A 73 -1.71 21.13 -0.11
CA GLU A 73 -3.12 21.38 -0.42
C GLU A 73 -3.98 20.12 -0.29
N GLN A 74 -3.52 19.00 -0.85
CA GLN A 74 -4.22 17.71 -0.75
C GLN A 74 -4.37 17.26 0.71
N ARG A 75 -3.33 17.45 1.52
CA ARG A 75 -3.35 17.14 2.95
C ARG A 75 -4.36 18.01 3.68
N GLN A 76 -4.32 19.32 3.50
CA GLN A 76 -5.25 20.24 4.14
C GLN A 76 -6.71 19.95 3.74
N GLY A 77 -6.96 19.62 2.47
CA GLY A 77 -8.29 19.22 2.01
C GLY A 77 -8.77 17.94 2.69
N THR A 78 -7.89 16.93 2.81
CA THR A 78 -8.21 15.66 3.47
C THR A 78 -8.46 15.86 4.97
N GLU A 79 -7.62 16.64 5.65
CA GLU A 79 -7.75 16.93 7.08
C GLU A 79 -9.07 17.64 7.40
N LYS A 80 -9.45 18.66 6.61
CA LYS A 80 -10.75 19.34 6.78
C LYS A 80 -11.92 18.35 6.66
N MET A 81 -11.91 17.51 5.63
CA MET A 81 -12.97 16.51 5.44
C MET A 81 -13.03 15.49 6.59
N GLN A 82 -11.89 15.04 7.08
CA GLN A 82 -11.81 14.10 8.20
C GLN A 82 -12.29 14.73 9.52
N GLN A 83 -11.92 15.99 9.78
CA GLN A 83 -12.37 16.74 10.96
C GLN A 83 -13.89 16.92 10.98
N HIS A 84 -14.49 17.27 9.83
CA HIS A 84 -15.95 17.45 9.73
C HIS A 84 -16.74 16.14 9.84
N ARG A 85 -16.14 14.98 9.50
CA ARG A 85 -16.80 13.68 9.66
C ARG A 85 -16.94 13.24 11.12
N TRP A 86 -16.00 13.61 11.98
CA TRP A 86 -16.05 13.24 13.40
C TRP A 86 -17.17 13.98 14.15
N THR A 87 -17.39 15.26 13.84
CA THR A 87 -18.32 16.12 14.61
C THR A 87 -19.80 15.84 14.38
N ASN A 88 -20.17 15.16 13.29
CA ASN A 88 -21.58 14.99 12.88
C ASN A 88 -22.13 13.56 13.07
N GLY A 89 -21.38 12.67 13.73
CA GLY A 89 -21.73 11.25 13.91
C GLY A 89 -21.75 10.78 15.37
N GLY A 90 -21.98 11.70 16.31
CA GLY A 90 -22.15 11.42 17.75
C GLY A 90 -23.61 11.34 18.14
#